data_AF-A0A9D2F3V7-F1
#
_entry.id   AF-A0A9D2F3V7-F1
#
_cell.length_a   1.000
_cell.length_b   1.000
_cell.length_c   1.000
_cell.angle_alpha   90.00
_cell.angle_beta   90.00
_cell.angle_gamma   90.00
#
_symmetry.space_group_name_H-M   'P 1'
#
loop_
_entity.id
_entity.type
_entity.pdbx_description
1 polymer ?
#
loop_
_entity_poly.entity_id
_entity_poly.type
_entity_poly.pdbx_seq_one_letter_code
_entity_poly.pdbx_strand_id
1 'polypeptide(L)'
;MNEEKKMRQEQKKMRREQLNAASQKVLEAHGEVVARVQQMTSAWIVVRCACTIVLLAIGVLGYLNLSAIVANLVVSIAAAFVFAWLLRRGLRIFAWLGLVGGVYGMLNFLLSLADIGPYLAAAPLLALGLGAMMLDALTQFVVMVLLVRNADYKALAAELNHLRDTIR
;
A
#
# COMPACT_ATOMS: atom_id res chain seq x y z
N MET A 1 -16.48 31.72 27.07
CA MET A 1 -15.84 30.39 26.86
C MET A 1 -16.05 29.78 25.47
N ASN A 2 -16.93 30.31 24.60
CA ASN A 2 -17.17 29.77 23.24
C ASN A 2 -16.28 30.40 22.16
N GLU A 3 -15.89 31.67 22.30
CA GLU A 3 -15.10 32.38 21.27
C GLU A 3 -13.63 31.95 21.20
N GLU A 4 -12.97 31.69 22.33
CA GLU A 4 -11.61 31.13 22.33
C GLU A 4 -11.52 29.75 21.66
N LYS A 5 -12.54 28.89 21.85
CA LYS A 5 -12.61 27.58 21.19
C LYS A 5 -12.78 27.75 19.68
N LYS A 6 -13.61 28.71 19.25
CA LYS A 6 -13.83 29.04 17.83
C LYS A 6 -12.56 29.59 17.18
N MET A 7 -11.89 30.57 17.82
CA MET A 7 -10.62 31.11 17.32
C MET A 7 -9.52 30.05 17.24
N ARG A 8 -9.40 29.14 18.22
CA ARG A 8 -8.46 28.01 18.16
C ARG A 8 -8.79 27.02 17.05
N GLN A 9 -10.07 26.80 16.75
CA GLN A 9 -10.48 25.94 15.63
C GLN A 9 -10.19 26.59 14.27
N GLU A 10 -10.45 27.89 14.12
CA GLU A 10 -10.15 28.65 12.90
C GLU A 10 -8.65 28.73 12.65
N GLN A 11 -7.84 28.99 13.69
CA GLN A 11 -6.37 28.94 13.57
C GLN A 11 -5.86 27.57 13.15
N LYS A 12 -6.42 26.48 13.71
CA LYS A 12 -6.08 25.11 13.29
C LYS A 12 -6.47 24.83 11.84
N LYS A 13 -7.61 25.35 11.39
CA LYS A 13 -8.09 25.21 10.02
C LYS A 13 -7.18 25.95 9.04
N MET A 14 -6.87 27.22 9.31
CA MET A 14 -5.95 28.02 8.48
C MET A 14 -4.56 27.39 8.40
N ARG A 15 -4.01 26.89 9.52
CA ARG A 15 -2.71 26.17 9.50
C ARG A 15 -2.74 24.93 8.62
N ARG A 16 -3.83 24.15 8.64
CA ARG A 16 -4.00 22.97 7.78
C ARG A 16 -4.07 23.35 6.30
N GLU A 17 -4.78 24.43 5.98
CA GLU A 17 -4.90 24.92 4.61
C GLU A 17 -3.55 25.42 4.07
N GLN A 18 -2.80 26.18 4.89
CA GLN A 18 -1.44 26.60 4.56
C GLN A 18 -0.50 25.41 4.35
N LEU A 19 -0.54 24.42 5.25
CA LEU A 19 0.26 23.20 5.12
C LEU A 19 -0.09 22.42 3.83
N ASN A 20 -1.37 22.29 3.51
CA ASN A 20 -1.82 21.59 2.32
C ASN A 20 -1.38 22.31 1.05
N ALA A 21 -1.55 23.63 0.97
CA ALA A 21 -1.12 24.43 -0.17
C ALA A 21 0.40 24.36 -0.37
N ALA A 22 1.16 24.46 0.71
CA ALA A 22 2.62 24.41 0.64
C ALA A 22 3.13 22.99 0.30
N SER A 23 2.50 21.94 0.84
CA SER A 23 2.79 20.55 0.47
C SER A 23 2.51 20.30 -1.01
N GLN A 24 1.44 20.88 -1.54
CA GLN A 24 1.06 20.72 -2.95
C GLN A 24 2.07 21.38 -3.89
N LYS A 25 2.61 22.56 -3.53
CA LYS A 25 3.71 23.18 -4.28
C LYS A 25 4.97 22.32 -4.31
N VAL A 26 5.34 21.68 -3.20
CA VAL A 26 6.47 20.73 -3.17
C VAL A 26 6.20 19.53 -4.05
N LEU A 27 4.98 18.97 -4.01
CA LEU A 27 4.61 17.85 -4.88
C LEU A 27 4.63 18.22 -6.37
N GLU A 28 4.22 19.44 -6.73
CA GLU A 28 4.29 19.96 -8.09
C GLU A 28 5.74 20.16 -8.55
N ALA A 29 6.61 20.68 -7.69
CA ALA A 29 8.04 20.83 -7.98
C ALA A 29 8.74 19.48 -8.23
N HIS A 30 8.27 18.41 -7.57
CA HIS A 30 8.75 17.03 -7.75
C HIS A 30 7.82 16.19 -8.65
N GLY A 31 7.11 16.82 -9.58
CA GLY A 31 6.04 16.20 -10.38
C GLY A 31 6.46 14.89 -11.09
N GLU A 32 7.68 14.81 -11.61
CA GLU A 32 8.20 13.59 -12.24
C GLU A 32 8.36 12.42 -11.25
N VAL A 33 8.79 12.70 -10.02
CA VAL A 33 8.95 11.71 -8.95
C VAL A 33 7.56 11.23 -8.52
N VAL A 34 6.62 12.15 -8.34
CA VAL A 34 5.23 11.85 -7.99
C VAL A 34 4.58 10.98 -9.08
N ALA A 35 4.80 11.29 -10.35
CA ALA A 35 4.31 10.50 -11.47
C ALA A 35 4.88 9.07 -11.46
N ARG A 36 6.19 8.90 -11.22
CA ARG A 36 6.83 7.58 -11.09
C ARG A 36 6.25 6.77 -9.91
N VAL A 37 6.09 7.40 -8.75
CA VAL A 37 5.45 6.77 -7.57
C VAL A 37 4.00 6.38 -7.87
N GLN A 38 3.26 7.23 -8.57
CA GLN A 38 1.89 6.95 -8.98
C GLN A 38 1.83 5.75 -9.94
N GLN A 39 2.71 5.68 -10.95
CA GLN A 39 2.78 4.56 -11.87
C GLN A 39 3.08 3.24 -11.14
N MET A 40 4.11 3.23 -10.28
CA MET A 40 4.49 2.05 -9.50
C MET A 40 3.36 1.58 -8.57
N THR A 41 2.74 2.51 -7.83
CA THR A 41 1.65 2.17 -6.91
C THR A 41 0.37 1.74 -7.65
N SER A 42 0.10 2.29 -8.84
CA SER A 42 -1.04 1.87 -9.65
C SER A 42 -0.82 0.48 -10.24
N ALA A 43 0.38 0.18 -10.73
CA ALA A 43 0.74 -1.15 -11.22
C ALA A 43 0.59 -2.21 -10.10
N TRP A 44 1.07 -1.90 -8.89
CA TRP A 44 0.87 -2.77 -7.73
C TRP A 44 -0.61 -3.02 -7.41
N ILE A 45 -1.45 -1.97 -7.37
CA ILE A 45 -2.88 -2.12 -7.14
C ILE A 45 -3.53 -3.00 -8.20
N VAL A 46 -3.19 -2.81 -9.48
CA VAL A 46 -3.74 -3.61 -10.59
C VAL A 46 -3.41 -5.08 -10.41
N VAL A 47 -2.14 -5.40 -10.09
CA VAL A 47 -1.73 -6.79 -9.82
C VAL A 47 -2.48 -7.36 -8.61
N ARG A 48 -2.62 -6.60 -7.53
CA ARG A 48 -3.33 -7.05 -6.32
C ARG A 48 -4.82 -7.30 -6.58
N CYS A 49 -5.47 -6.44 -7.36
CA CYS A 49 -6.85 -6.64 -7.79
C CYS A 49 -6.99 -7.92 -8.63
N ALA A 50 -6.09 -8.13 -9.60
CA ALA A 50 -6.09 -9.35 -10.41
C ALA A 50 -5.91 -10.62 -9.56
N CYS A 51 -4.94 -10.61 -8.63
CA CYS A 51 -4.72 -11.74 -7.71
C CYS A 51 -5.92 -11.97 -6.78
N THR A 52 -6.58 -10.88 -6.33
CA THR A 52 -7.78 -10.97 -5.50
C THR A 52 -8.95 -11.61 -6.26
N ILE A 53 -9.16 -11.24 -7.52
CA ILE A 53 -10.20 -11.84 -8.37
C ILE A 53 -9.96 -13.35 -8.52
N VAL A 54 -8.71 -13.76 -8.73
CA VAL A 54 -8.32 -15.18 -8.78
C VAL A 54 -8.67 -15.91 -7.48
N LEU A 55 -8.32 -15.33 -6.33
CA LEU A 55 -8.63 -15.92 -5.02
C LEU A 55 -10.14 -16.00 -4.76
N LEU A 56 -10.90 -14.99 -5.18
CA LEU A 56 -12.37 -15.01 -5.11
C LEU A 56 -12.96 -16.12 -5.99
N ALA A 57 -12.47 -16.28 -7.22
CA ALA A 57 -12.93 -17.33 -8.12
C ALA A 57 -12.71 -18.73 -7.50
N ILE A 58 -11.54 -18.97 -6.89
CA ILE A 58 -11.24 -20.22 -6.19
C ILE A 58 -12.15 -20.39 -4.96
N GLY A 59 -12.41 -19.32 -4.21
CA GLY A 59 -13.35 -19.31 -3.10
C GLY A 59 -14.77 -19.71 -3.50
N VAL A 60 -15.29 -19.12 -4.58
CA VAL A 60 -16.64 -19.40 -5.10
C VAL A 60 -16.79 -20.86 -5.53
N LEU A 61 -15.71 -21.47 -6.03
CA LEU A 61 -15.68 -22.89 -6.39
C LEU A 61 -15.67 -23.85 -5.18
N GLY A 62 -15.73 -23.33 -3.95
CA GLY A 62 -15.90 -24.13 -2.73
C GLY A 62 -14.62 -24.73 -2.15
N TYR A 63 -13.46 -24.39 -2.72
CA TYR A 63 -12.16 -24.87 -2.24
C TYR A 63 -11.69 -24.18 -0.96
N LEU A 64 -12.37 -23.11 -0.56
CA LEU A 64 -11.92 -22.18 0.45
C LEU A 64 -13.12 -21.56 1.19
N ASN A 65 -12.98 -21.27 2.48
CA ASN A 65 -14.08 -20.76 3.31
C ASN A 65 -14.45 -19.31 2.91
N LEU A 66 -15.53 -19.16 2.15
CA LEU A 66 -15.87 -17.95 1.40
C LEU A 66 -16.02 -16.69 2.28
N SER A 67 -16.66 -16.82 3.46
CA SER A 67 -16.98 -15.68 4.33
C SER A 67 -15.74 -15.03 4.95
N ALA A 68 -14.81 -15.83 5.45
CA ALA A 68 -13.56 -15.35 6.05
C ALA A 68 -12.62 -14.74 5.00
N ILE A 69 -12.63 -15.30 3.79
CA ILE A 69 -11.77 -14.86 2.68
C ILE A 69 -12.27 -13.57 2.07
N VAL A 70 -13.57 -13.44 1.84
CA VAL A 70 -14.14 -12.19 1.29
C VAL A 70 -13.86 -11.01 2.23
N ALA A 71 -14.07 -11.17 3.54
CA ALA A 71 -13.79 -10.11 4.50
C ALA A 71 -12.30 -9.69 4.48
N ASN A 72 -11.38 -10.65 4.52
CA ASN A 72 -9.94 -10.39 4.47
C ASN A 72 -9.51 -9.74 3.15
N LEU A 73 -10.09 -10.16 2.02
CA LEU A 73 -9.78 -9.60 0.70
C LEU A 73 -10.27 -8.16 0.56
N VAL A 74 -11.47 -7.84 1.06
CA VAL A 74 -12.00 -6.46 1.05
C VAL A 74 -11.12 -5.53 1.89
N VAL A 75 -10.76 -5.94 3.11
CA VAL A 75 -9.88 -5.15 3.98
C VAL A 75 -8.50 -4.98 3.35
N SER A 76 -7.97 -6.05 2.75
CA SER A 76 -6.69 -6.05 2.04
C SER A 76 -6.65 -5.05 0.88
N ILE A 77 -7.69 -5.02 0.04
CA ILE A 77 -7.81 -4.06 -1.06
C ILE A 77 -7.91 -2.63 -0.53
N ALA A 78 -8.79 -2.40 0.46
CA ALA A 78 -8.96 -1.07 1.05
C ALA A 78 -7.64 -0.54 1.64
N ALA A 79 -6.90 -1.39 2.36
CA ALA A 79 -5.58 -1.06 2.88
C ALA A 79 -4.58 -0.73 1.76
N ALA A 80 -4.58 -1.47 0.64
CA ALA A 80 -3.70 -1.19 -0.49
C ALA A 80 -3.96 0.18 -1.12
N PHE A 81 -5.23 0.56 -1.30
CA PHE A 81 -5.59 1.90 -1.78
C PHE A 81 -5.16 3.01 -0.83
N VAL A 82 -5.37 2.82 0.48
CA VAL A 82 -4.93 3.78 1.51
C VAL A 82 -3.40 3.91 1.49
N PHE A 83 -2.66 2.81 1.42
CA PHE A 83 -1.20 2.81 1.35
C PHE A 83 -0.70 3.53 0.09
N ALA A 84 -1.26 3.22 -1.07
CA ALA A 84 -0.90 3.89 -2.32
C ALA A 84 -1.15 5.39 -2.26
N TRP A 85 -2.27 5.82 -1.68
CA TRP A 85 -2.57 7.24 -1.49
C TRP A 85 -1.57 7.92 -0.54
N LEU A 86 -1.22 7.28 0.57
CA LEU A 86 -0.23 7.80 1.53
C LEU A 86 1.18 7.89 0.91
N LEU A 87 1.56 6.91 0.09
CA LEU A 87 2.82 6.91 -0.65
C LEU A 87 2.92 8.07 -1.65
N ARG A 88 1.82 8.36 -2.38
CA ARG A 88 1.74 9.51 -3.29
C ARG A 88 1.84 10.86 -2.57
N ARG A 89 1.55 10.90 -1.26
CA ARG A 89 1.75 12.07 -0.39
C ARG A 89 3.15 12.15 0.21
N GLY A 90 4.10 11.31 -0.24
CA GLY A 90 5.48 11.32 0.24
C GLY A 90 5.71 10.69 1.61
N LEU A 91 4.73 9.95 2.16
CA LEU A 91 4.88 9.29 3.45
C LEU A 91 5.65 7.97 3.31
N ARG A 92 6.98 8.09 3.25
CA ARG A 92 7.89 6.96 3.02
C ARG A 92 7.81 5.83 4.06
N ILE A 93 7.34 6.09 5.28
CA ILE A 93 7.17 5.04 6.30
C ILE A 93 6.23 3.92 5.82
N PHE A 94 5.24 4.24 4.99
CA PHE A 94 4.33 3.24 4.43
C PHE A 94 5.02 2.34 3.40
N ALA A 95 6.12 2.79 2.76
CA ALA A 95 6.91 1.94 1.89
C ALA A 95 7.65 0.87 2.70
N TRP A 96 8.18 1.25 3.87
CA TRP A 96 8.80 0.29 4.79
C TRP A 96 7.78 -0.70 5.37
N LEU A 97 6.61 -0.22 5.80
CA LEU A 97 5.52 -1.10 6.25
C LEU A 97 5.07 -2.05 5.14
N GLY A 98 4.96 -1.55 3.91
CA GLY A 98 4.65 -2.36 2.73
C GLY A 98 5.73 -3.42 2.47
N LEU A 99 7.01 -3.08 2.65
CA LEU A 99 8.13 -4.03 2.50
C LEU A 99 8.06 -5.15 3.53
N VAL A 100 7.81 -4.82 4.81
CA VAL A 100 7.60 -5.82 5.88
C VAL A 100 6.42 -6.73 5.54
N GLY A 101 5.31 -6.16 5.07
CA GLY A 101 4.14 -6.93 4.64
C GLY A 101 4.44 -7.88 3.46
N GLY A 102 5.23 -7.44 2.48
CA GLY A 102 5.65 -8.26 1.35
C GLY A 102 6.53 -9.44 1.79
N VAL A 103 7.51 -9.18 2.67
CA VAL A 103 8.38 -10.22 3.25
C VAL A 103 7.55 -11.23 4.05
N TYR A 104 6.64 -10.76 4.90
CA TYR A 104 5.74 -11.62 5.65
C TYR A 104 4.89 -12.50 4.73
N GLY A 105 4.33 -11.94 3.65
CA GLY A 105 3.57 -12.69 2.66
C GLY A 105 4.38 -13.79 1.98
N MET A 106 5.63 -13.50 1.59
CA MET A 106 6.53 -14.51 1.01
C MET A 106 6.91 -15.61 2.00
N LEU A 107 7.17 -15.26 3.27
CA LEU A 107 7.44 -16.24 4.32
C LEU A 107 6.24 -17.15 4.57
N ASN A 108 5.03 -16.58 4.63
CA ASN A 108 3.81 -17.36 4.82
C ASN A 108 3.56 -18.30 3.63
N PHE A 109 3.85 -17.86 2.40
CA PHE A 109 3.83 -18.73 1.23
C PHE A 109 4.83 -19.89 1.35
N LEU A 110 6.08 -19.62 1.73
CA LEU A 110 7.11 -20.66 1.88
C LEU A 110 6.74 -21.70 2.94
N LEU A 111 6.19 -21.25 4.08
CA LEU A 111 5.68 -22.14 5.12
C LEU A 111 4.50 -22.98 4.61
N SER A 112 3.55 -22.36 3.92
CA SER A 112 2.42 -23.06 3.32
C SER A 112 2.86 -24.07 2.24
N LEU A 113 3.92 -23.76 1.50
CA LEU A 113 4.48 -24.66 0.49
C LEU A 113 5.13 -25.90 1.12
N ALA A 114 5.72 -25.79 2.31
CA ALA A 114 6.29 -26.92 3.03
C ALA A 114 5.20 -27.93 3.44
N ASP A 115 4.03 -27.44 3.87
CA ASP A 115 2.92 -28.29 4.32
C ASP A 115 2.09 -28.86 3.16
N ILE A 116 1.84 -28.05 2.13
CA ILE A 116 0.86 -28.37 1.07
C ILE A 116 1.54 -28.76 -0.25
N GLY A 117 2.87 -28.57 -0.36
CA GLY A 117 3.68 -28.83 -1.56
C GLY A 117 3.48 -30.22 -2.19
N PRO A 118 3.49 -31.31 -1.41
CA PRO A 118 3.28 -32.66 -1.93
C PRO A 118 1.89 -32.88 -2.55
N TYR A 119 0.90 -32.06 -2.20
CA TYR A 119 -0.49 -32.19 -2.63
C TYR A 119 -0.85 -31.26 -3.80
N LEU A 120 0.06 -30.37 -4.21
CA LEU A 120 -0.17 -29.39 -5.29
C LEU A 120 -0.48 -30.04 -6.64
N ALA A 121 0.16 -31.18 -6.95
CA ALA A 121 -0.07 -31.91 -8.19
C ALA A 121 -1.52 -32.45 -8.30
N ALA A 122 -2.15 -32.73 -7.16
CA ALA A 122 -3.53 -33.22 -7.09
C ALA A 122 -4.57 -32.07 -6.99
N ALA A 123 -4.12 -30.84 -6.73
CA ALA A 123 -5.00 -29.68 -6.49
C ALA A 123 -4.54 -28.46 -7.32
N PRO A 124 -4.76 -28.46 -8.65
CA PRO A 124 -4.26 -27.41 -9.55
C PRO A 124 -4.85 -26.02 -9.24
N LEU A 125 -6.09 -25.94 -8.76
CA LEU A 125 -6.71 -24.68 -8.33
C LEU A 125 -6.03 -24.10 -7.07
N LEU A 126 -5.59 -24.97 -6.16
CA LEU A 126 -4.86 -24.55 -4.97
C LEU A 126 -3.44 -24.05 -5.33
N ALA A 127 -2.79 -24.69 -6.31
CA ALA A 127 -1.53 -24.20 -6.88
C ALA A 127 -1.68 -22.81 -7.51
N LEU A 128 -2.78 -22.58 -8.24
CA LEU A 128 -3.07 -21.29 -8.86
C LEU A 128 -3.34 -20.19 -7.81
N GLY A 129 -4.07 -20.52 -6.73
CA GLY A 129 -4.29 -19.60 -5.61
C GLY A 129 -3.00 -19.22 -4.86
N LEU A 130 -2.15 -20.21 -4.58
CA LEU A 130 -0.84 -19.99 -3.99
C LEU A 130 0.09 -19.18 -4.90
N GLY A 131 0.05 -19.43 -6.21
CA GLY A 131 0.75 -18.62 -7.21
C GLY A 131 0.31 -17.16 -7.21
N ALA A 132 -1.00 -16.90 -7.12
CA ALA A 132 -1.55 -15.55 -7.02
C ALA A 132 -1.10 -14.84 -5.74
N MET A 133 -1.10 -15.54 -4.59
CA MET A 133 -0.59 -14.98 -3.33
C MET A 133 0.90 -14.62 -3.41
N MET A 134 1.72 -15.49 -4.00
CA MET A 134 3.15 -15.25 -4.17
C MET A 134 3.41 -14.07 -5.11
N LEU A 135 2.67 -13.99 -6.23
CA LEU A 135 2.79 -12.90 -7.19
C LEU A 135 2.44 -11.55 -6.56
N ASP A 136 1.36 -11.49 -5.78
CA ASP A 136 0.96 -10.29 -5.05
C ASP A 136 2.04 -9.87 -4.03
N ALA A 137 2.54 -10.81 -3.22
CA ALA A 137 3.59 -10.54 -2.23
C ALA A 137 4.91 -10.08 -2.87
N LEU A 138 5.33 -10.72 -3.97
CA LEU A 138 6.52 -10.34 -4.74
C LEU A 138 6.38 -8.95 -5.35
N THR A 139 5.23 -8.66 -5.96
CA THR A 139 4.97 -7.34 -6.56
C THR A 139 5.00 -6.25 -5.51
N GLN A 140 4.36 -6.49 -4.35
CA GLN A 140 4.42 -5.60 -3.21
C GLN A 140 5.88 -5.40 -2.77
N PHE A 141 6.64 -6.47 -2.57
CA PHE A 141 8.04 -6.38 -2.15
C PHE A 141 8.88 -5.55 -3.13
N VAL A 142 8.82 -5.86 -4.43
CA VAL A 142 9.60 -5.16 -5.47
C VAL A 142 9.26 -3.67 -5.51
N VAL A 143 7.97 -3.33 -5.57
CA VAL A 143 7.54 -1.92 -5.62
C VAL A 143 7.99 -1.17 -4.38
N MET A 144 7.87 -1.77 -3.19
CA MET A 144 8.27 -1.12 -1.95
C MET A 144 9.80 -0.97 -1.84
N VAL A 145 10.59 -1.95 -2.31
CA VAL A 145 12.06 -1.84 -2.39
C VAL A 145 12.46 -0.71 -3.33
N LEU A 146 11.85 -0.61 -4.52
CA LEU A 146 12.13 0.45 -5.47
C LEU A 146 11.84 1.82 -4.89
N LEU A 147 10.70 1.99 -4.20
CA LEU A 147 10.35 3.23 -3.52
C LEU A 147 11.30 3.55 -2.37
N VAL A 148 11.67 2.56 -1.55
CA VAL A 148 12.60 2.76 -0.43
C VAL A 148 13.99 3.14 -0.90
N ARG A 149 14.45 2.59 -2.04
CA ARG A 149 15.79 2.86 -2.60
C ARG A 149 15.86 4.12 -3.46
N ASN A 150 14.72 4.66 -3.89
CA ASN A 150 14.69 5.84 -4.75
C ASN A 150 15.17 7.09 -3.99
N ALA A 151 16.29 7.66 -4.42
CA ALA A 151 16.90 8.85 -3.82
C ALA A 151 16.04 10.10 -4.00
N ASP A 152 15.40 10.28 -5.16
CA ASP A 152 14.51 11.40 -5.45
C ASP A 152 13.28 11.35 -4.53
N TYR A 153 12.72 10.15 -4.33
CA TYR A 153 11.60 9.95 -3.41
C TYR A 153 12.01 10.21 -1.95
N LYS A 154 13.24 9.88 -1.57
CA LYS A 154 13.80 10.22 -0.26
C LYS A 154 13.90 11.74 -0.09
N ALA A 155 14.36 12.46 -1.10
CA ALA A 155 14.48 13.92 -1.07
C ALA A 155 13.09 14.58 -0.92
N LEU A 156 12.12 14.18 -1.74
CA LEU A 156 10.73 14.62 -1.65
C LEU A 156 10.15 14.40 -0.24
N ALA A 157 10.33 13.20 0.33
CA ALA A 157 9.84 12.88 1.66
C ALA A 157 10.51 13.72 2.76
N ALA A 158 11.81 14.00 2.64
CA ALA A 158 12.54 14.84 3.59
C ALA A 158 12.04 16.29 3.56
N GLU A 159 11.81 16.84 2.36
CA GLU A 159 11.30 18.20 2.17
C GLU A 159 9.88 18.36 2.73
N LEU A 160 9.00 17.38 2.48
CA LEU A 160 7.65 17.36 3.06
C LEU A 160 7.64 17.23 4.59
N ASN A 161 8.58 16.47 5.17
CA ASN A 161 8.72 16.36 6.61
C ASN A 161 9.23 17.68 7.22
N HIS A 162 10.25 18.28 6.62
CA HIS A 162 10.78 19.58 7.05
C HIS A 162 9.68 20.64 7.02
N LEU A 163 8.89 20.70 5.94
CA LEU A 163 7.76 21.63 5.82
C LEU A 163 6.69 21.42 6.90
N ARG A 164 6.44 20.16 7.28
CA ARG A 164 5.53 19.84 8.37
C ARG A 164 6.07 20.29 9.73
N ASP A 165 7.38 20.19 9.94
CA ASP A 165 8.02 20.60 11.19
C ASP A 165 8.12 22.14 11.30
N THR A 166 8.35 22.86 10.21
CA THR A 166 8.38 24.34 10.20
C THR A 166 7.02 24.98 10.49
N ILE A 167 5.92 24.35 10.06
CA ILE A 167 4.54 24.90 10.22
C ILE A 167 3.90 24.50 11.56
N ARG A 168 4.51 23.56 12.31
CA ARG A 168 3.98 23.01 13.56
C ARG A 168 4.14 23.97 14.73
#